data_AF-A0A4R4G1W8-F1
#
_entry.id   AF-A0A4R4G1W8-F1
#
_cell.length_a   1.000
_cell.length_b   1.000
_cell.length_c   1.000
_cell.angle_alpha   90.00
_cell.angle_beta   90.00
_cell.angle_gamma   90.00
#
_symmetry.space_group_name_H-M   'P 1'
#
loop_
_entity.id
_entity.type
_entity.pdbx_description
1 polymer ?
#
loop_
_entity_poly.entity_id
_entity_poly.type
_entity_poly.pdbx_seq_one_letter_code
_entity_poly.pdbx_strand_id
1 'polypeptide(L)'
;MQTQEHIDAIRTVAGKRKIAFVYGNFNILHPGHLRLLKFAKDNGNFLVVGINNRHSSDTLLDADIRLEAVQHSMYVDYALIIESDVLDFIRSLRPDIMVKGSEHKTLSNPEKEVLSEYGGKLIFSSGDIGFSSMQLLRSEFENFDAASIDKPDSFMKRHRIKPLTIRSYLQKFRDLRVVVIGDTIVDEYITCDPIGMSQEDPTIVVTPISSDKFIGGAAIVASHAAGLGAKVRFYSVLGDDLYYGFVEEKLRDYGVECKLFGDTSRPTTLKQRFRAHNKTLLRVNHLKQHHIDIELQDKICREIESAIDETDLIVFSDFSYGCLPQRLIDKITGMGLKKGIMMVADSQSSSQIGDISKFRHMRLVTPTEKEARLALNDFESGLIVLAEKLRKQSDISNVFITLGSEGVLIHADKNKKWVTDQIPALNRSPKDVAGAGDSLLISASMAIAVGASVMEGAYIGSIAAACQVGRVGNIPLNLVELEQEIAE
;
A
#
# COMPACT_ATOMS: atom_id res chain seq x y z
N MET A 1 19.17 54.59 6.04
CA MET A 1 20.51 53.99 5.79
C MET A 1 20.44 52.81 4.81
N GLN A 2 19.30 52.48 4.23
CA GLN A 2 18.77 51.16 4.55
C GLN A 2 18.65 50.22 3.33
N THR A 3 18.31 50.70 2.12
CA THR A 3 18.00 49.78 1.00
C THR A 3 19.22 49.04 0.40
N GLN A 4 20.34 49.73 0.15
CA GLN A 4 21.50 49.10 -0.48
C GLN A 4 22.18 48.08 0.45
N GLU A 5 22.27 48.39 1.75
CA GLU A 5 22.79 47.47 2.76
C GLU A 5 21.95 46.18 2.85
N HIS A 6 20.62 46.30 2.83
CA HIS A 6 19.74 45.13 2.77
C HIS A 6 19.97 44.28 1.51
N ILE A 7 20.13 44.91 0.34
CA ILE A 7 20.37 44.20 -0.91
C ILE A 7 21.72 43.46 -0.88
N ASP A 8 22.76 44.12 -0.39
CA ASP A 8 24.09 43.52 -0.28
C ASP A 8 24.09 42.37 0.73
N ALA A 9 23.37 42.50 1.85
CA ALA A 9 23.17 41.43 2.82
C ALA A 9 22.39 40.25 2.22
N ILE A 10 21.28 40.52 1.53
CA ILE A 10 20.48 39.51 0.83
C ILE A 10 21.34 38.73 -0.16
N ARG A 11 22.10 39.42 -1.01
CA ARG A 11 22.96 38.76 -2.03
C ARG A 11 24.08 37.95 -1.40
N THR A 12 24.67 38.47 -0.33
CA THR A 12 25.72 37.77 0.44
C THR A 12 25.18 36.46 1.01
N VAL A 13 24.00 36.50 1.64
CA VAL A 13 23.39 35.31 2.25
C VAL A 13 22.85 34.37 1.17
N ALA A 14 22.14 34.87 0.16
CA ALA A 14 21.57 34.06 -0.92
C ALA A 14 22.65 33.34 -1.73
N GLY A 15 23.80 33.99 -1.96
CA GLY A 15 24.90 33.45 -2.75
C GLY A 15 24.48 33.21 -4.21
N LYS A 16 24.64 31.97 -4.70
CA LYS A 16 24.20 31.57 -6.05
C LYS A 16 22.77 31.02 -6.11
N ARG A 17 22.04 31.04 -4.99
CA ARG A 17 20.65 30.59 -4.96
C ARG A 17 19.80 31.56 -5.76
N LYS A 18 18.78 31.00 -6.41
CA LYS A 18 17.75 31.77 -7.09
C LYS A 18 16.98 32.59 -6.05
N ILE A 19 16.51 33.77 -6.39
CA ILE A 19 15.82 34.65 -5.45
C ILE A 19 14.35 34.75 -5.86
N ALA A 20 13.47 34.32 -4.95
CA ALA A 20 12.04 34.61 -5.02
C ALA A 20 11.73 35.85 -4.19
N PHE A 21 10.87 36.71 -4.72
CA PHE A 21 10.43 37.93 -4.05
C PHE A 21 8.91 37.99 -3.93
N VAL A 22 8.44 38.30 -2.73
CA VAL A 22 7.03 38.59 -2.43
C VAL A 22 7.00 39.92 -1.67
N TYR A 23 6.03 40.78 -1.98
CA TYR A 23 5.84 42.00 -1.19
C TYR A 23 4.36 42.30 -0.99
N GLY A 24 4.06 43.03 0.08
CA GLY A 24 2.68 43.37 0.42
C GLY A 24 2.54 44.04 1.79
N ASN A 25 1.30 44.25 2.20
CA ASN A 25 1.01 44.86 3.50
C ASN A 25 1.16 43.84 4.64
N PHE A 26 0.63 42.62 4.52
CA PHE A 26 0.70 41.60 5.58
C PHE A 26 0.16 42.06 6.95
N ASN A 27 -1.01 42.71 6.97
CA ASN A 27 -1.64 43.17 8.22
C ASN A 27 -1.89 42.03 9.21
N ILE A 28 -2.35 40.87 8.74
CA ILE A 28 -2.53 39.66 9.55
C ILE A 28 -1.97 38.50 8.75
N LEU A 29 -1.04 37.75 9.34
CA LEU A 29 -0.52 36.54 8.72
C LEU A 29 -1.55 35.41 8.92
N HIS A 30 -2.29 35.07 7.87
CA HIS A 30 -3.24 33.96 7.85
C HIS A 30 -2.74 32.84 6.92
N PRO A 31 -3.36 31.65 6.95
CA PRO A 31 -2.87 30.50 6.19
C PRO A 31 -2.69 30.71 4.68
N GLY A 32 -3.45 31.61 4.06
CA GLY A 32 -3.28 31.98 2.64
C GLY A 32 -1.91 32.61 2.36
N HIS A 33 -1.46 33.54 3.21
CA HIS A 33 -0.11 34.11 3.12
C HIS A 33 0.96 33.03 3.29
N LEU A 34 0.81 32.11 4.24
CA LEU A 34 1.79 31.02 4.43
C LEU A 34 1.91 30.13 3.19
N ARG A 35 0.81 29.86 2.48
CA ARG A 35 0.82 29.10 1.22
C ARG A 35 1.48 29.87 0.08
N LEU A 36 1.21 31.17 -0.03
CA LEU A 36 1.87 32.05 -1.00
C LEU A 36 3.39 32.09 -0.77
N LEU A 37 3.82 32.24 0.49
CA LEU A 37 5.23 32.25 0.88
C LEU A 37 5.89 30.90 0.61
N LYS A 38 5.25 29.77 0.95
CA LYS A 38 5.72 28.44 0.60
C LYS A 38 5.93 28.29 -0.92
N PHE A 39 4.92 28.63 -1.70
CA PHE A 39 4.98 28.55 -3.16
C PHE A 39 6.13 29.40 -3.73
N ALA A 40 6.35 30.60 -3.20
CA ALA A 40 7.46 31.45 -3.60
C ALA A 40 8.82 30.82 -3.25
N LYS A 41 8.96 30.27 -2.03
CA LYS A 41 10.17 29.55 -1.60
C LYS A 41 10.49 28.35 -2.49
N ASP A 42 9.48 27.56 -2.88
CA ASP A 42 9.65 26.39 -3.76
C ASP A 42 10.13 26.78 -5.18
N ASN A 43 9.82 27.99 -5.64
CA ASN A 43 10.21 28.48 -6.97
C ASN A 43 11.58 29.18 -7.01
N GLY A 44 12.03 29.72 -5.87
CA GLY A 44 13.28 30.47 -5.73
C GLY A 44 14.37 29.76 -4.93
N ASN A 45 14.10 28.85 -4.01
CA ASN A 45 15.08 28.31 -3.04
C ASN A 45 15.68 29.34 -2.06
N PHE A 46 15.57 30.65 -2.30
CA PHE A 46 15.78 31.74 -1.33
C PHE A 46 14.66 32.78 -1.43
N LEU A 47 13.87 32.95 -0.38
CA LEU A 47 12.70 33.82 -0.33
C LEU A 47 12.99 35.11 0.44
N VAL A 48 12.84 36.23 -0.26
CA VAL A 48 12.86 37.58 0.29
C VAL A 48 11.43 38.10 0.36
N VAL A 49 11.02 38.61 1.53
CA VAL A 49 9.71 39.24 1.71
C VAL A 49 9.87 40.72 2.05
N GLY A 50 9.26 41.58 1.24
CA GLY A 50 9.24 43.02 1.45
C GLY A 50 7.91 43.50 2.02
N ILE A 51 7.96 44.31 3.07
CA ILE A 51 6.79 44.85 3.75
C ILE A 51 6.62 46.31 3.38
N ASN A 52 5.44 46.68 2.89
CA ASN A 52 5.15 48.05 2.53
C ASN A 52 5.18 48.95 3.78
N ASN A 53 6.02 49.99 3.73
CA ASN A 53 6.14 50.97 4.81
C ASN A 53 5.01 52.03 4.77
N ARG A 54 4.55 52.41 3.58
CA ARG A 54 3.58 53.51 3.43
C ARG A 54 2.26 53.17 4.09
N HIS A 55 1.78 54.06 4.96
CA HIS A 55 0.41 54.06 5.48
C HIS A 55 -0.57 54.34 4.34
N SER A 56 -1.12 53.28 3.74
CA SER A 56 -2.34 53.38 2.93
C SER A 56 -3.57 53.24 3.83
N SER A 57 -4.77 53.56 3.31
CA SER A 57 -6.06 53.27 3.97
C SER A 57 -6.21 51.80 4.38
N ASP A 58 -5.43 50.91 3.77
CA ASP A 58 -5.50 49.46 3.95
C ASP A 58 -4.40 48.92 4.88
N THR A 59 -3.68 49.79 5.60
CA THR A 59 -2.63 49.37 6.56
C THR A 59 -3.19 49.45 7.98
N LEU A 60 -3.28 48.30 8.66
CA LEU A 60 -3.95 48.17 9.97
C LEU A 60 -2.97 48.05 11.14
N LEU A 61 -1.73 47.60 10.90
CA LEU A 61 -0.69 47.42 11.90
C LEU A 61 0.59 48.15 11.50
N ASP A 62 1.41 48.53 12.48
CA ASP A 62 2.73 49.12 12.26
C ASP A 62 3.66 48.18 11.46
N ALA A 63 4.54 48.77 10.65
CA ALA A 63 5.43 48.02 9.77
C ALA A 63 6.34 47.06 10.52
N ASP A 64 6.82 47.45 11.71
CA ASP A 64 7.67 46.62 12.56
C ASP A 64 6.95 45.37 13.09
N ILE A 65 5.67 45.51 13.48
CA ILE A 65 4.85 44.37 13.95
C ILE A 65 4.61 43.38 12.81
N ARG A 66 4.33 43.90 11.61
CA ARG A 66 4.14 43.07 10.40
C ARG A 66 5.45 42.37 10.00
N LEU A 67 6.58 43.05 10.16
CA LEU A 67 7.91 42.49 9.93
C LEU A 67 8.22 41.35 10.87
N GLU A 68 7.96 41.52 12.16
CA GLU A 68 8.16 40.48 13.16
C GLU A 68 7.36 39.21 12.81
N ALA A 69 6.10 39.35 12.40
CA ALA A 69 5.25 38.21 12.03
C ALA A 69 5.75 37.44 10.80
N VAL A 70 6.23 38.16 9.78
CA VAL A 70 6.72 37.55 8.53
C VAL A 70 8.12 36.95 8.70
N GLN A 71 9.00 37.61 9.43
CA GLN A 71 10.39 37.18 9.66
C GLN A 71 10.46 35.81 10.35
N HIS A 72 9.52 35.50 11.25
CA HIS A 72 9.47 34.22 11.96
C HIS A 72 8.69 33.13 11.21
N SER A 73 8.30 33.37 9.95
CA SER A 73 7.69 32.34 9.12
C SER A 73 8.74 31.34 8.62
N MET A 74 8.46 30.05 8.74
CA MET A 74 9.40 28.97 8.40
C MET A 74 9.87 28.94 6.93
N TYR A 75 9.23 29.70 6.04
CA TYR A 75 9.56 29.74 4.61
C TYR A 75 10.41 30.93 4.21
N VAL A 76 10.52 31.96 5.06
CA VAL A 76 11.14 33.25 4.73
C VAL A 76 12.60 33.22 5.14
N ASP A 77 13.52 33.49 4.20
CA ASP A 77 14.95 33.56 4.52
C ASP A 77 15.39 34.98 4.88
N TYR A 78 14.71 35.99 4.32
CA TYR A 78 14.99 37.40 4.60
C TYR A 78 13.70 38.21 4.52
N ALA A 79 13.45 39.04 5.53
CA ALA A 79 12.33 39.97 5.54
C ALA A 79 12.84 41.39 5.80
N LEU A 80 12.22 42.38 5.16
CA LEU A 80 12.54 43.79 5.39
C LEU A 80 11.33 44.69 5.18
N ILE A 81 11.43 45.92 5.69
CA ILE A 81 10.51 47.00 5.37
C ILE A 81 11.04 47.75 4.13
N ILE A 82 10.21 47.88 3.10
CA ILE A 82 10.56 48.61 1.88
C ILE A 82 10.31 50.10 2.11
N GLU A 83 11.39 50.87 2.26
CA GLU A 83 11.33 52.33 2.40
C GLU A 83 11.31 53.08 1.06
N SER A 84 11.86 52.48 0.00
CA SER A 84 11.93 53.05 -1.34
C SER A 84 10.68 52.75 -2.18
N ASP A 85 10.62 53.28 -3.41
CA ASP A 85 9.66 52.76 -4.39
C ASP A 85 9.91 51.26 -4.64
N VAL A 86 8.83 50.48 -4.75
CA VAL A 86 8.92 49.02 -4.90
C VAL A 86 9.54 48.64 -6.24
N LEU A 87 9.29 49.40 -7.31
CA LEU A 87 9.87 49.10 -8.62
C LEU A 87 11.38 49.33 -8.61
N ASP A 88 11.85 50.38 -7.93
CA ASP A 88 13.28 50.66 -7.77
C ASP A 88 13.96 49.60 -6.88
N PHE A 89 13.25 49.11 -5.86
CA PHE A 89 13.72 47.99 -5.06
C PHE A 89 13.88 46.73 -5.91
N ILE A 90 12.88 46.39 -6.74
CA ILE A 90 12.92 45.23 -7.64
C ILE A 90 14.05 45.36 -8.66
N ARG A 91 14.27 46.55 -9.25
CA ARG A 91 15.39 46.81 -10.17
C ARG A 91 16.74 46.57 -9.52
N SER A 92 16.86 46.93 -8.25
CA SER A 92 18.13 46.84 -7.53
C SER A 92 18.40 45.42 -7.04
N LEU A 93 17.38 44.75 -6.49
CA LEU A 93 17.46 43.36 -6.03
C LEU A 93 17.66 42.38 -7.19
N ARG A 94 16.95 42.60 -8.31
CA ARG A 94 16.86 41.70 -9.49
C ARG A 94 16.47 40.25 -9.11
N PRO A 95 15.31 40.02 -8.48
CA PRO A 95 14.86 38.66 -8.16
C PRO A 95 14.58 37.86 -9.44
N ASP A 96 14.94 36.58 -9.44
CA ASP A 96 14.67 35.68 -10.58
C ASP A 96 13.16 35.43 -10.75
N ILE A 97 12.43 35.35 -9.63
CA ILE A 97 10.99 35.13 -9.61
C ILE A 97 10.34 36.10 -8.63
N MET A 98 9.21 36.66 -9.07
CA MET A 98 8.30 37.41 -8.22
C MET A 98 6.97 36.69 -8.15
N VAL A 99 6.40 36.58 -6.96
CA VAL A 99 5.11 35.89 -6.75
C VAL A 99 4.08 36.85 -6.17
N LYS A 100 2.88 36.88 -6.78
CA LYS A 100 1.70 37.61 -6.29
C LYS A 100 0.51 36.67 -6.12
N GLY A 101 -0.47 37.08 -5.32
CA GLY A 101 -1.75 36.36 -5.22
C GLY A 101 -2.51 36.35 -6.56
N SER A 102 -3.20 35.26 -6.88
CA SER A 102 -3.97 35.10 -8.13
C SER A 102 -5.04 36.16 -8.34
N GLU A 103 -5.55 36.77 -7.27
CA GLU A 103 -6.44 37.92 -7.28
C GLU A 103 -5.84 39.14 -8.00
N HIS A 104 -4.51 39.23 -8.09
CA HIS A 104 -3.81 40.32 -8.79
C HIS A 104 -3.52 40.02 -10.26
N LYS A 105 -3.87 38.83 -10.77
CA LYS A 105 -3.53 38.38 -12.12
C LYS A 105 -4.16 39.22 -13.23
N THR A 106 -5.36 39.75 -12.99
CA THR A 106 -6.12 40.56 -13.94
C THR A 106 -5.91 42.08 -13.76
N LEU A 107 -5.16 42.48 -12.73
CA LEU A 107 -4.84 43.88 -12.44
C LEU A 107 -3.62 44.35 -13.24
N SER A 108 -3.38 45.66 -13.25
CA SER A 108 -2.13 46.22 -13.76
C SER A 108 -0.94 45.76 -12.91
N ASN A 109 0.12 45.26 -13.56
CA ASN A 109 1.32 44.73 -12.91
C ASN A 109 2.58 45.37 -13.52
N PRO A 110 2.93 46.62 -13.13
CA PRO A 110 4.11 47.33 -13.64
C PRO A 110 5.44 46.60 -13.33
N GLU A 111 5.45 45.72 -12.32
CA GLU A 111 6.60 44.90 -11.95
C GLU A 111 6.98 43.91 -13.06
N LYS A 112 6.00 43.50 -13.88
CA LYS A 112 6.22 42.58 -15.01
C LYS A 112 7.15 43.19 -16.05
N GLU A 113 7.02 44.49 -16.31
CA GLU A 113 7.87 45.22 -17.27
C GLU A 113 9.32 45.24 -16.75
N VAL A 114 9.49 45.63 -15.48
CA VAL A 114 10.80 45.66 -14.81
C VAL A 114 11.47 44.29 -14.78
N LEU A 115 10.74 43.23 -14.42
CA LEU A 115 11.28 41.86 -14.39
C LEU A 115 11.76 41.41 -15.78
N SER A 116 11.05 41.80 -16.83
CA SER A 116 11.36 41.41 -18.21
C SER A 116 12.67 42.03 -18.72
N GLU A 117 13.09 43.19 -18.20
CA GLU A 117 14.36 43.85 -18.57
C GLU A 117 15.59 42.98 -18.31
N TYR A 118 15.51 42.05 -17.35
CA TYR A 118 16.62 41.17 -16.99
C TYR A 118 16.27 39.67 -16.95
N GLY A 119 15.10 39.29 -17.47
CA GLY A 119 14.68 37.89 -17.57
C GLY A 119 14.04 37.29 -16.31
N GLY A 120 13.68 38.11 -15.32
CA GLY A 120 12.88 37.70 -14.17
C GLY A 120 11.44 37.33 -14.57
N LYS A 121 10.77 36.49 -13.77
CA LYS A 121 9.40 36.03 -14.06
C LYS A 121 8.41 36.44 -12.98
N LEU A 122 7.25 36.95 -13.39
CA LEU A 122 6.09 37.16 -12.51
C LEU A 122 5.17 35.94 -12.55
N ILE A 123 4.88 35.36 -11.39
CA ILE A 123 4.02 34.18 -11.23
C ILE A 123 2.89 34.51 -10.24
N PHE A 124 1.73 33.88 -10.43
CA PHE A 124 0.55 34.05 -9.59
C PHE A 124 0.16 32.74 -8.91
N SER A 125 -0.26 32.79 -7.65
CA SER A 125 -0.75 31.61 -6.90
C SER A 125 -2.00 31.97 -6.08
N SER A 126 -3.02 31.12 -6.09
CA SER A 126 -4.28 31.37 -5.38
C SER A 126 -4.21 31.07 -3.88
N GLY A 127 -3.10 30.50 -3.40
CA GLY A 127 -3.00 30.05 -2.02
C GLY A 127 -4.12 29.06 -1.65
N ASP A 128 -4.70 28.36 -2.63
CA ASP A 128 -5.76 27.39 -2.40
C ASP A 128 -5.28 26.22 -1.54
N ILE A 129 -6.25 25.52 -0.95
CA ILE A 129 -6.07 24.43 0.00
C ILE A 129 -5.37 23.25 -0.68
N GLY A 130 -4.06 23.36 -0.83
CA GLY A 130 -3.19 22.24 -0.57
C GLY A 130 -2.95 22.20 0.93
N PHE A 131 -3.88 21.60 1.71
CA PHE A 131 -3.35 20.73 2.76
C PHE A 131 -2.29 19.90 2.06
N SER A 132 -1.09 19.76 2.60
CA SER A 132 -0.11 18.88 1.97
C SER A 132 -0.84 17.55 1.82
N SER A 133 -1.24 17.21 0.59
CA SER A 133 -2.11 16.05 0.37
C SER A 133 -1.43 14.85 1.00
N MET A 134 -0.09 14.84 0.95
CA MET A 134 0.81 13.94 1.66
C MET A 134 0.56 13.76 3.17
N GLN A 135 0.23 14.80 3.95
CA GLN A 135 -0.02 14.68 5.40
C GLN A 135 -1.38 14.04 5.69
N LEU A 136 -2.42 14.42 4.94
CA LEU A 136 -3.72 13.73 5.03
C LEU A 136 -3.59 12.29 4.51
N LEU A 137 -2.90 12.08 3.39
CA LEU A 137 -2.62 10.77 2.80
C LEU A 137 -1.86 9.86 3.77
N ARG A 138 -0.79 10.35 4.43
CA ARG A 138 -0.07 9.55 5.44
C ARG A 138 -0.98 9.14 6.59
N SER A 139 -1.78 10.07 7.12
CA SER A 139 -2.77 9.73 8.15
C SER A 139 -3.82 8.72 7.66
N GLU A 140 -4.17 8.73 6.37
CA GLU A 140 -5.10 7.76 5.76
C GLU A 140 -4.50 6.35 5.65
N PHE A 141 -3.20 6.21 5.38
CA PHE A 141 -2.51 4.92 5.36
C PHE A 141 -2.13 4.40 6.76
N GLU A 142 -1.85 5.30 7.72
CA GLU A 142 -1.29 4.95 9.04
C GLU A 142 -2.35 4.69 10.13
N ASN A 143 -3.56 5.24 10.00
CA ASN A 143 -4.60 5.07 11.03
C ASN A 143 -5.13 3.62 11.05
N PHE A 144 -4.60 2.77 11.92
CA PHE A 144 -5.20 1.48 12.29
C PHE A 144 -6.07 1.67 13.54
N ASP A 145 -7.38 1.43 13.43
CA ASP A 145 -8.28 1.41 14.58
C ASP A 145 -8.41 -0.03 15.09
N ALA A 146 -7.60 -0.38 16.10
CA ALA A 146 -7.64 -1.69 16.77
C ALA A 146 -9.03 -2.00 17.37
N ALA A 147 -9.82 -0.98 17.71
CA ALA A 147 -11.15 -1.12 18.32
C ALA A 147 -12.26 -1.64 17.37
N SER A 148 -11.92 -2.24 16.23
CA SER A 148 -12.86 -2.60 15.16
C SER A 148 -13.18 -4.09 15.03
N ILE A 149 -12.52 -4.97 15.79
CA ILE A 149 -12.64 -6.43 15.65
C ILE A 149 -13.57 -7.03 16.72
N ASP A 150 -14.63 -7.70 16.29
CA ASP A 150 -15.55 -8.45 17.14
C ASP A 150 -15.13 -9.90 17.30
N LYS A 151 -15.00 -10.36 18.54
CA LYS A 151 -14.72 -11.77 18.80
C LYS A 151 -15.97 -12.64 18.60
N PRO A 152 -15.86 -13.78 17.89
CA PRO A 152 -16.95 -14.70 17.68
C PRO A 152 -17.13 -15.60 18.92
N ASP A 153 -17.60 -15.02 20.03
CA ASP A 153 -17.76 -15.71 21.33
C ASP A 153 -18.51 -17.04 21.23
N SER A 154 -19.56 -17.07 20.41
CA SER A 154 -20.37 -18.28 20.22
C SER A 154 -19.53 -19.40 19.57
N PHE A 155 -18.70 -19.08 18.58
CA PHE A 155 -17.81 -20.03 17.91
C PHE A 155 -16.73 -20.52 18.87
N MET A 156 -16.12 -19.60 19.63
CA MET A 156 -15.10 -19.95 20.62
C MET A 156 -15.64 -20.90 21.69
N LYS A 157 -16.85 -20.64 22.22
CA LYS A 157 -17.52 -21.52 23.19
C LYS A 157 -17.85 -22.89 22.59
N ARG A 158 -18.37 -22.96 21.36
CA ARG A 158 -18.69 -24.22 20.67
C ARG A 158 -17.47 -25.13 20.49
N HIS A 159 -16.32 -24.54 20.16
CA HIS A 159 -15.08 -25.29 19.89
C HIS A 159 -14.09 -25.31 21.05
N ARG A 160 -14.49 -24.77 22.23
CA ARG A 160 -13.66 -24.70 23.45
C ARG A 160 -12.31 -23.99 23.22
N ILE A 161 -12.32 -22.97 22.36
CA ILE A 161 -11.14 -22.17 22.04
C ILE A 161 -10.83 -21.28 23.24
N LYS A 162 -9.59 -21.36 23.73
CA LYS A 162 -9.10 -20.55 24.85
C LYS A 162 -7.99 -19.61 24.37
N PRO A 163 -8.05 -18.30 24.67
CA PRO A 163 -7.03 -17.33 24.25
C PRO A 163 -5.60 -17.74 24.63
N LEU A 164 -5.40 -18.28 25.84
CA LEU A 164 -4.09 -18.77 26.30
C LEU A 164 -3.54 -19.90 25.41
N THR A 165 -4.40 -20.82 24.97
CA THR A 165 -4.01 -21.90 24.05
C THR A 165 -3.62 -21.33 22.69
N ILE A 166 -4.41 -20.38 22.17
CA ILE A 166 -4.12 -19.71 20.90
C ILE A 166 -2.77 -19.00 20.94
N ARG A 167 -2.50 -18.25 22.02
CA ARG A 167 -1.20 -17.58 22.21
C ARG A 167 -0.04 -18.57 22.23
N SER A 168 -0.22 -19.74 22.84
CA SER A 168 0.82 -20.78 22.85
C SER A 168 1.13 -21.33 21.45
N TYR A 169 0.15 -21.33 20.52
CA TYR A 169 0.40 -21.69 19.12
C TYR A 169 1.14 -20.57 18.39
N LEU A 170 0.72 -19.31 18.57
CA LEU A 170 1.38 -18.15 17.97
C LEU A 170 2.88 -18.09 18.31
N GLN A 171 3.25 -18.37 19.57
CA GLN A 171 4.65 -18.41 19.99
C GLN A 171 5.49 -19.49 19.28
N LYS A 172 4.87 -20.57 18.81
CA LYS A 172 5.54 -21.66 18.07
C LYS A 172 5.75 -21.33 16.60
N PHE A 173 5.17 -20.25 16.08
CA PHE A 173 5.36 -19.87 14.67
C PHE A 173 6.82 -19.62 14.34
N ARG A 174 7.63 -19.14 15.30
CA ARG A 174 9.08 -18.93 15.15
C ARG A 174 9.89 -20.19 14.84
N ASP A 175 9.33 -21.36 15.17
CA ASP A 175 9.98 -22.64 14.96
C ASP A 175 9.65 -23.23 13.58
N LEU A 176 8.64 -22.69 12.89
CA LEU A 176 8.23 -23.15 11.57
C LEU A 176 9.17 -22.68 10.46
N ARG A 177 9.42 -23.58 9.52
CA ARG A 177 10.08 -23.31 8.25
C ARG A 177 9.07 -23.47 7.13
N VAL A 178 8.73 -22.36 6.49
CA VAL A 178 7.65 -22.26 5.50
C VAL A 178 8.24 -22.01 4.13
N VAL A 179 7.89 -22.85 3.16
CA VAL A 179 8.15 -22.62 1.75
C VAL A 179 6.91 -22.05 1.10
N VAL A 180 7.03 -20.87 0.49
CA VAL A 180 5.96 -20.25 -0.29
C VAL A 180 6.36 -20.21 -1.76
N ILE A 181 5.47 -20.64 -2.64
CA ILE A 181 5.67 -20.55 -4.09
C ILE A 181 4.41 -19.99 -4.76
N GLY A 182 4.60 -19.05 -5.70
CA GLY A 182 3.47 -18.51 -6.41
C GLY A 182 3.75 -17.27 -7.23
N ASP A 183 2.67 -16.66 -7.75
CA ASP A 183 2.75 -15.46 -8.58
C ASP A 183 3.02 -14.22 -7.71
N THR A 184 4.11 -13.49 -7.98
CA THR A 184 4.35 -12.19 -7.35
C THR A 184 3.64 -11.07 -8.12
N ILE A 185 3.07 -10.13 -7.36
CA ILE A 185 2.39 -8.95 -7.89
C ILE A 185 3.02 -7.70 -7.26
N VAL A 186 3.23 -6.65 -8.05
CA VAL A 186 3.46 -5.31 -7.53
C VAL A 186 2.14 -4.55 -7.60
N ASP A 187 1.66 -4.10 -6.44
CA ASP A 187 0.49 -3.23 -6.34
C ASP A 187 0.96 -1.78 -6.25
N GLU A 188 0.60 -0.94 -7.22
CA GLU A 188 0.95 0.48 -7.23
C GLU A 188 -0.30 1.33 -7.03
N TYR A 189 -0.31 2.11 -5.94
CA TYR A 189 -1.39 3.02 -5.60
C TYR A 189 -0.98 4.43 -6.02
N ILE A 190 -1.66 4.96 -7.03
CA ILE A 190 -1.40 6.29 -7.59
C ILE A 190 -2.49 7.21 -7.09
N THR A 191 -2.15 8.09 -6.16
CA THR A 191 -3.09 9.09 -5.64
C THR A 191 -3.15 10.24 -6.62
N CYS A 192 -4.37 10.66 -6.98
CA CYS A 192 -4.61 11.73 -7.92
C CYS A 192 -5.54 12.80 -7.37
N ASP A 193 -5.29 14.04 -7.78
CA ASP A 193 -6.20 15.18 -7.61
C ASP A 193 -7.20 15.21 -8.78
N PRO A 194 -8.53 15.15 -8.56
CA PRO A 194 -9.48 15.22 -9.65
C PRO A 194 -9.63 16.66 -10.15
N ILE A 195 -9.40 16.87 -11.45
CA ILE A 195 -9.53 18.18 -12.08
C ILE A 195 -10.97 18.41 -12.54
N GLY A 196 -11.62 17.39 -13.09
CA GLY A 196 -12.98 17.47 -13.65
C GLY A 196 -13.19 16.51 -14.82
N MET A 197 -14.21 16.76 -15.64
CA MET A 197 -14.39 16.04 -16.91
C MET A 197 -13.63 16.74 -18.05
N SER A 198 -13.11 15.96 -18.98
CA SER A 198 -12.51 16.47 -20.20
C SER A 198 -13.57 17.12 -21.11
N GLN A 199 -13.17 18.17 -21.82
CA GLN A 199 -13.98 18.83 -22.86
C GLN A 199 -13.84 18.17 -24.24
N GLU A 200 -12.83 17.29 -24.40
CA GLU A 200 -12.53 16.60 -25.66
C GLU A 200 -13.22 15.23 -25.75
N ASP A 201 -13.38 14.55 -24.61
CA ASP A 201 -13.94 13.20 -24.48
C ASP A 201 -14.60 13.09 -23.09
N PRO A 202 -15.72 12.37 -22.87
CA PRO A 202 -16.36 12.24 -21.55
C PRO A 202 -15.55 11.35 -20.58
N THR A 203 -14.34 11.78 -20.25
CA THR A 203 -13.41 11.10 -19.34
C THR A 203 -13.09 11.97 -18.13
N ILE A 204 -12.79 11.30 -17.01
CA ILE A 204 -12.34 11.96 -15.78
C ILE A 204 -10.86 12.32 -15.94
N VAL A 205 -10.54 13.61 -15.76
CA VAL A 205 -9.17 14.12 -15.78
C VAL A 205 -8.66 14.23 -14.34
N VAL A 206 -7.50 13.64 -14.09
CA VAL A 206 -6.85 13.66 -12.77
C VAL A 206 -5.36 13.95 -12.89
N THR A 207 -4.77 14.59 -11.87
CA THR A 207 -3.32 14.81 -11.78
C THR A 207 -2.72 13.88 -10.72
N PRO A 208 -1.78 12.98 -11.06
CA PRO A 208 -1.06 12.18 -10.06
C PRO A 208 -0.28 13.07 -9.09
N ILE A 209 -0.41 12.81 -7.79
CA ILE A 209 0.26 13.53 -6.69
C ILE A 209 1.28 12.65 -5.98
N SER A 210 0.97 11.36 -5.80
CA SER A 210 1.86 10.37 -5.16
C SER A 210 1.72 9.00 -5.83
N SER A 211 2.77 8.18 -5.69
CA SER A 211 2.76 6.77 -6.08
C SER A 211 3.43 5.96 -4.98
N ASP A 212 2.67 5.03 -4.41
CA ASP A 212 3.10 4.13 -3.35
C ASP A 212 3.04 2.69 -3.89
N LYS A 213 4.15 1.95 -3.77
CA LYS A 213 4.28 0.58 -4.27
C LYS A 213 4.33 -0.42 -3.13
N PHE A 214 3.60 -1.51 -3.29
CA PHE A 214 3.52 -2.62 -2.35
C PHE A 214 3.79 -3.93 -3.08
N ILE A 215 4.33 -4.90 -2.34
CA ILE A 215 4.35 -6.28 -2.81
C ILE A 215 3.00 -6.93 -2.50
N GLY A 216 2.53 -7.75 -3.43
CA GLY A 216 1.29 -8.48 -3.38
C GLY A 216 1.45 -9.88 -3.96
N GLY A 217 0.35 -10.61 -4.03
CA GLY A 217 0.38 -11.98 -4.51
C GLY A 217 1.04 -12.94 -3.52
N ALA A 218 1.77 -13.93 -4.03
CA ALA A 218 2.50 -14.88 -3.20
C ALA A 218 3.59 -14.21 -2.32
N ALA A 219 4.10 -13.05 -2.74
CA ALA A 219 5.09 -12.30 -1.98
C ALA A 219 4.52 -11.74 -0.66
N ILE A 220 3.25 -11.30 -0.63
CA ILE A 220 2.63 -10.84 0.62
C ILE A 220 2.29 -12.01 1.53
N VAL A 221 1.89 -13.17 0.98
CA VAL A 221 1.71 -14.42 1.74
C VAL A 221 3.00 -14.81 2.47
N ALA A 222 4.14 -14.79 1.75
CA ALA A 222 5.45 -15.04 2.34
C ALA A 222 5.81 -14.02 3.43
N SER A 223 5.51 -12.75 3.19
CA SER A 223 5.81 -11.68 4.14
C SER A 223 4.93 -11.74 5.39
N HIS A 224 3.67 -12.14 5.27
CA HIS A 224 2.80 -12.43 6.42
C HIS A 224 3.37 -13.55 7.28
N ALA A 225 3.83 -14.65 6.68
CA ALA A 225 4.44 -15.74 7.45
C ALA A 225 5.69 -15.27 8.22
N ALA A 226 6.54 -14.46 7.59
CA ALA A 226 7.74 -13.92 8.22
C ALA A 226 7.40 -12.92 9.34
N GLY A 227 6.45 -12.00 9.11
CA GLY A 227 5.98 -11.03 10.11
C GLY A 227 5.29 -11.67 11.32
N LEU A 228 4.70 -12.85 11.13
CA LEU A 228 4.17 -13.70 12.21
C LEU A 228 5.23 -14.57 12.90
N GLY A 229 6.48 -14.51 12.44
CA GLY A 229 7.67 -15.06 13.10
C GLY A 229 8.32 -16.26 12.41
N ALA A 230 7.71 -16.85 11.37
CA ALA A 230 8.27 -18.04 10.72
C ALA A 230 9.54 -17.75 9.92
N LYS A 231 10.35 -18.80 9.71
CA LYS A 231 11.47 -18.77 8.76
C LYS A 231 10.91 -19.09 7.37
N VAL A 232 10.99 -18.13 6.46
CA VAL A 232 10.32 -18.24 5.15
C VAL A 232 11.33 -18.31 4.02
N ARG A 233 11.18 -19.34 3.17
CA ARG A 233 11.80 -19.41 1.84
C ARG A 233 10.74 -19.18 0.77
N PHE A 234 10.97 -18.19 -0.09
CA PHE A 234 10.02 -17.78 -1.12
C PHE A 234 10.57 -18.00 -2.53
N TYR A 235 9.75 -18.59 -3.40
CA TYR A 235 10.09 -18.86 -4.80
C TYR A 235 9.04 -18.24 -5.73
N SER A 236 9.49 -17.46 -6.70
CA SER A 236 8.60 -16.84 -7.69
C SER A 236 9.33 -16.49 -8.98
N VAL A 237 8.57 -16.23 -10.03
CA VAL A 237 9.07 -15.80 -11.33
C VAL A 237 8.64 -14.36 -11.60
N LEU A 238 9.61 -13.52 -11.98
CA LEU A 238 9.44 -12.10 -12.25
C LEU A 238 9.94 -11.77 -13.65
N GLY A 239 9.52 -10.63 -14.18
CA GLY A 239 10.15 -10.07 -15.38
C GLY A 239 11.57 -9.60 -15.06
N ASP A 240 12.43 -9.59 -16.09
CA ASP A 240 13.72 -8.91 -16.01
C ASP A 240 13.53 -7.40 -16.23
N ASP A 241 12.95 -6.74 -15.22
CA ASP A 241 12.56 -5.34 -15.26
C ASP A 241 12.85 -4.61 -13.95
N LEU A 242 12.55 -3.31 -13.92
CA LEU A 242 12.82 -2.43 -12.77
C LEU A 242 12.12 -2.86 -11.48
N TYR A 243 11.09 -3.72 -11.56
CA TYR A 243 10.37 -4.20 -10.38
C TYR A 243 11.05 -5.39 -9.72
N TYR A 244 11.94 -6.09 -10.42
CA TYR A 244 12.70 -7.20 -9.85
C TYR A 244 13.45 -6.77 -8.59
N GLY A 245 14.26 -5.70 -8.70
CA GLY A 245 15.04 -5.17 -7.58
C GLY A 245 14.16 -4.64 -6.44
N PHE A 246 13.04 -4.00 -6.77
CA PHE A 246 12.07 -3.53 -5.78
C PHE A 246 11.48 -4.68 -4.95
N VAL A 247 11.07 -5.78 -5.61
CA VAL A 247 10.51 -6.95 -4.93
C VAL A 247 11.56 -7.62 -4.04
N GLU A 248 12.77 -7.81 -4.57
CA GLU A 248 13.87 -8.43 -3.82
C GLU A 248 14.25 -7.63 -2.56
N GLU A 249 14.37 -6.31 -2.69
CA GLU A 249 14.65 -5.42 -1.55
C GLU A 249 13.52 -5.47 -0.52
N LYS A 250 12.25 -5.38 -0.94
CA LYS A 250 11.11 -5.41 -0.02
C LYS A 250 10.97 -6.73 0.73
N LEU A 251 11.19 -7.86 0.06
CA LEU A 251 11.17 -9.17 0.71
C LEU A 251 12.27 -9.28 1.77
N ARG A 252 13.47 -8.78 1.46
CA ARG A 252 14.58 -8.73 2.41
C ARG A 252 14.26 -7.85 3.62
N ASP A 253 13.65 -6.68 3.41
CA ASP A 253 13.22 -5.78 4.49
C ASP A 253 12.19 -6.45 5.43
N TYR A 254 11.35 -7.34 4.90
CA TYR A 254 10.38 -8.12 5.67
C TYR A 254 10.94 -9.44 6.21
N GLY A 255 12.25 -9.70 6.07
CA GLY A 255 12.89 -10.89 6.62
C GLY A 255 12.58 -12.18 5.87
N VAL A 256 12.17 -12.10 4.59
CA VAL A 256 11.89 -13.26 3.74
C VAL A 256 13.16 -13.64 2.96
N GLU A 257 13.61 -14.90 3.09
CA GLU A 257 14.63 -15.46 2.21
C GLU A 257 13.98 -15.77 0.86
N CYS A 258 14.40 -15.12 -0.23
CA CYS A 258 13.78 -15.32 -1.54
C CYS A 258 14.75 -15.81 -2.61
N LYS A 259 14.26 -16.69 -3.48
CA LYS A 259 14.88 -17.07 -4.75
C LYS A 259 13.93 -16.70 -5.89
N LEU A 260 14.20 -15.55 -6.49
CA LEU A 260 13.46 -15.03 -7.62
C LEU A 260 14.12 -15.48 -8.93
N PHE A 261 13.32 -15.84 -9.91
CA PHE A 261 13.80 -16.23 -11.24
C PHE A 261 13.33 -15.21 -12.27
N GLY A 262 14.26 -14.63 -13.01
CA GLY A 262 13.95 -13.72 -14.12
C GLY A 262 13.45 -14.47 -15.36
N ASP A 263 12.38 -13.97 -15.97
CA ASP A 263 11.82 -14.46 -17.23
C ASP A 263 11.60 -13.27 -18.18
N THR A 264 12.45 -13.17 -19.20
CA THR A 264 12.40 -12.08 -20.20
C THR A 264 11.17 -12.15 -21.12
N SER A 265 10.41 -13.24 -21.11
CA SER A 265 9.20 -13.40 -21.92
C SER A 265 7.98 -12.70 -21.32
N ARG A 266 8.00 -12.36 -20.02
CA ARG A 266 6.92 -11.72 -19.27
C ARG A 266 7.39 -10.45 -18.55
N PRO A 267 6.54 -9.44 -18.38
CA PRO A 267 6.79 -8.40 -17.38
C PRO A 267 6.51 -8.94 -15.97
N THR A 268 7.10 -8.32 -14.96
CA THR A 268 6.63 -8.44 -13.58
C THR A 268 5.18 -7.98 -13.51
N THR A 269 4.31 -8.79 -12.89
CA THR A 269 2.88 -8.47 -12.80
C THR A 269 2.67 -7.20 -12.00
N LEU A 270 2.11 -6.16 -12.62
CA LEU A 270 1.86 -4.86 -12.00
C LEU A 270 0.36 -4.54 -12.02
N LYS A 271 -0.18 -4.17 -10.86
CA LYS A 271 -1.57 -3.70 -10.69
C LYS A 271 -1.56 -2.26 -10.22
N GLN A 272 -1.83 -1.33 -11.13
CA GLN A 272 -1.90 0.09 -10.83
C GLN A 272 -3.34 0.48 -10.47
N ARG A 273 -3.54 1.16 -9.34
CA ARG A 273 -4.82 1.70 -8.88
C ARG A 273 -4.72 3.22 -8.83
N PHE A 274 -5.41 3.90 -9.74
CA PHE A 274 -5.55 5.36 -9.70
C PHE A 274 -6.67 5.72 -8.73
N ARG A 275 -6.37 6.49 -7.70
CA ARG A 275 -7.29 6.79 -6.59
C ARG A 275 -7.47 8.29 -6.42
N ALA A 276 -8.69 8.72 -6.13
CA ALA A 276 -9.00 10.08 -5.69
C ALA A 276 -10.01 10.03 -4.55
N HIS A 277 -9.84 10.85 -3.51
CA HIS A 277 -10.74 10.93 -2.36
C HIS A 277 -11.15 9.54 -1.80
N ASN A 278 -10.17 8.66 -1.55
CA ASN A 278 -10.35 7.29 -1.07
C ASN A 278 -11.11 6.31 -1.99
N LYS A 279 -11.39 6.68 -3.23
CA LYS A 279 -12.03 5.81 -4.23
C LYS A 279 -11.07 5.46 -5.36
N THR A 280 -11.10 4.20 -5.79
CA THR A 280 -10.38 3.76 -6.99
C THR A 280 -11.19 4.17 -8.22
N LEU A 281 -10.57 4.96 -9.09
CA LEU A 281 -11.14 5.45 -10.35
C LEU A 281 -10.88 4.47 -11.49
N LEU A 282 -9.65 3.98 -11.59
CA LEU A 282 -9.20 3.09 -12.66
C LEU A 282 -8.20 2.09 -12.11
N ARG A 283 -8.26 0.86 -12.61
CA ARG A 283 -7.23 -0.15 -12.40
C ARG A 283 -6.62 -0.55 -13.73
N VAL A 284 -5.30 -0.45 -13.84
CA VAL A 284 -4.53 -0.87 -15.02
C VAL A 284 -3.66 -2.06 -14.63
N ASN A 285 -3.81 -3.16 -15.35
CA ASN A 285 -3.04 -4.39 -15.11
C ASN A 285 -2.01 -4.56 -16.24
N HIS A 286 -0.74 -4.70 -15.88
CA HIS A 286 0.32 -5.06 -16.81
C HIS A 286 0.77 -6.47 -16.51
N LEU A 287 0.43 -7.41 -17.39
CA LEU A 287 0.74 -8.82 -17.23
C LEU A 287 0.73 -9.54 -18.57
N LYS A 288 1.38 -10.70 -18.62
CA LYS A 288 1.17 -11.70 -19.67
C LYS A 288 0.77 -13.01 -19.02
N GLN A 289 -0.25 -13.64 -19.58
CA GLN A 289 -0.80 -14.89 -19.07
C GLN A 289 -0.27 -16.06 -19.90
N HIS A 290 0.85 -16.62 -19.48
CA HIS A 290 1.39 -17.86 -20.03
C HIS A 290 2.21 -18.61 -18.97
N HIS A 291 2.21 -19.93 -19.07
CA HIS A 291 2.99 -20.77 -18.17
C HIS A 291 4.49 -20.50 -18.33
N ILE A 292 5.22 -20.56 -17.21
CA ILE A 292 6.68 -20.56 -17.22
C ILE A 292 7.20 -21.78 -17.97
N ASP A 293 8.36 -21.65 -18.61
CA ASP A 293 8.93 -22.72 -19.43
C ASP A 293 9.39 -23.93 -18.59
N ILE A 294 9.67 -25.03 -19.27
CA ILE A 294 10.06 -26.29 -18.63
C ILE A 294 11.37 -26.16 -17.86
N GLU A 295 12.31 -25.35 -18.36
CA GLU A 295 13.62 -25.14 -17.74
C GLU A 295 13.53 -24.35 -16.43
N LEU A 296 12.73 -23.29 -16.36
CA LEU A 296 12.46 -22.56 -15.12
C LEU A 296 11.75 -23.45 -14.11
N GLN A 297 10.76 -24.24 -14.53
CA GLN A 297 10.11 -25.22 -13.65
C GLN A 297 11.14 -26.19 -13.04
N ASP A 298 12.09 -26.68 -13.83
CA ASP A 298 13.12 -27.62 -13.37
C ASP A 298 14.20 -26.94 -12.50
N LYS A 299 14.46 -25.65 -12.69
CA LYS A 299 15.28 -24.85 -11.76
C LYS A 299 14.58 -24.68 -10.41
N ILE A 300 13.31 -24.28 -10.41
CA ILE A 300 12.50 -24.13 -9.19
C ILE A 300 12.41 -25.46 -8.42
N CYS A 301 12.15 -26.57 -9.12
CA CYS A 301 12.09 -27.89 -8.50
C CYS A 301 13.40 -28.24 -7.77
N ARG A 302 14.56 -27.97 -8.36
CA ARG A 302 15.86 -28.27 -7.75
C ARG A 302 16.13 -27.44 -6.48
N GLU A 303 15.76 -26.17 -6.51
CA GLU A 303 15.91 -25.28 -5.35
C GLU A 303 14.96 -25.64 -4.21
N ILE A 304 13.75 -26.13 -4.52
CA ILE A 304 12.83 -26.63 -3.50
C ILE A 304 13.29 -28.00 -2.98
N GLU A 305 13.79 -28.88 -3.85
CA GLU A 305 14.31 -30.19 -3.47
C GLU A 305 15.49 -30.08 -2.50
N SER A 306 16.37 -29.09 -2.65
CA SER A 306 17.47 -28.84 -1.70
C SER A 306 17.00 -28.30 -0.34
N ALA A 307 15.85 -27.62 -0.30
CA ALA A 307 15.27 -27.04 0.91
C ALA A 307 14.24 -27.96 1.60
N ILE A 308 13.81 -29.04 0.95
CA ILE A 308 12.63 -29.82 1.35
C ILE A 308 12.78 -30.47 2.75
N ASP A 309 13.98 -30.94 3.09
CA ASP A 309 14.27 -31.57 4.38
C ASP A 309 14.17 -30.60 5.55
N GLU A 310 14.26 -29.30 5.26
CA GLU A 310 14.13 -28.22 6.22
C GLU A 310 12.78 -27.53 6.14
N THR A 311 11.75 -28.18 5.61
CA THR A 311 10.43 -27.55 5.39
C THR A 311 9.35 -28.24 6.22
N ASP A 312 8.57 -27.45 6.95
CA ASP A 312 7.46 -27.94 7.77
C ASP A 312 6.09 -27.68 7.09
N LEU A 313 6.02 -26.66 6.23
CA LEU A 313 4.80 -26.24 5.50
C LEU A 313 5.16 -25.73 4.10
N ILE A 314 4.44 -26.20 3.08
CA ILE A 314 4.49 -25.68 1.70
C ILE A 314 3.18 -24.96 1.38
N VAL A 315 3.27 -23.75 0.86
CA VAL A 315 2.15 -22.89 0.49
C VAL A 315 2.20 -22.60 -1.00
N PHE A 316 1.18 -23.02 -1.74
CA PHE A 316 0.97 -22.62 -3.12
C PHE A 316 0.02 -21.42 -3.17
N SER A 317 0.49 -20.30 -3.70
CA SER A 317 -0.30 -19.07 -3.82
C SER A 317 -0.43 -18.68 -5.29
N ASP A 318 -1.52 -19.11 -5.91
CA ASP A 318 -1.74 -19.00 -7.34
C ASP A 318 -2.70 -17.86 -7.69
N PHE A 319 -2.26 -16.95 -8.53
CA PHE A 319 -3.10 -15.88 -9.06
C PHE A 319 -3.42 -16.10 -10.54
N SER A 320 -3.12 -17.30 -11.05
CA SER A 320 -3.37 -17.73 -12.42
C SER A 320 -2.63 -16.89 -13.47
N TYR A 321 -1.45 -16.37 -13.13
CA TYR A 321 -0.55 -15.67 -14.07
C TYR A 321 0.48 -16.59 -14.73
N GLY A 322 0.58 -17.83 -14.28
CA GLY A 322 1.33 -18.89 -14.94
C GLY A 322 2.63 -19.30 -14.25
N CYS A 323 2.93 -18.80 -13.04
CA CYS A 323 4.06 -19.28 -12.24
C CYS A 323 3.86 -20.73 -11.75
N LEU A 324 2.60 -21.19 -11.64
CA LEU A 324 2.25 -22.51 -11.11
C LEU A 324 1.56 -23.41 -12.16
N PRO A 325 2.29 -23.88 -13.18
CA PRO A 325 1.79 -24.91 -14.11
C PRO A 325 1.62 -26.26 -13.40
N GLN A 326 0.71 -27.10 -13.90
CA GLN A 326 0.39 -28.40 -13.28
C GLN A 326 1.62 -29.27 -13.06
N ARG A 327 2.53 -29.35 -14.03
CA ARG A 327 3.78 -30.13 -13.93
C ARG A 327 4.61 -29.74 -12.71
N LEU A 328 4.69 -28.45 -12.40
CA LEU A 328 5.44 -27.95 -11.26
C LEU A 328 4.73 -28.29 -9.95
N ILE A 329 3.40 -28.08 -9.90
CA ILE A 329 2.56 -28.43 -8.75
C ILE A 329 2.70 -29.91 -8.42
N ASP A 330 2.59 -30.79 -9.41
CA ASP A 330 2.65 -32.25 -9.23
C ASP A 330 4.02 -32.70 -8.71
N LYS A 331 5.12 -32.12 -9.24
CA LYS A 331 6.47 -32.43 -8.78
C LYS A 331 6.66 -32.03 -7.32
N ILE A 332 6.31 -30.80 -6.95
CA ILE A 332 6.46 -30.30 -5.58
C ILE A 332 5.54 -31.07 -4.63
N THR A 333 4.30 -31.33 -5.04
CA THR A 333 3.35 -32.15 -4.27
C THR A 333 3.91 -33.54 -4.01
N GLY A 334 4.49 -34.17 -5.04
CA GLY A 334 5.15 -35.47 -4.91
C GLY A 334 6.34 -35.46 -3.93
N MET A 335 7.12 -34.37 -3.87
CA MET A 335 8.19 -34.20 -2.89
C MET A 335 7.62 -34.06 -1.47
N GLY A 336 6.62 -33.21 -1.29
CA GLY A 336 5.95 -32.97 -0.01
C GLY A 336 5.31 -34.24 0.56
N LEU A 337 4.61 -35.01 -0.26
CA LEU A 337 4.00 -36.29 0.14
C LEU A 337 5.05 -37.31 0.60
N LYS A 338 6.18 -37.45 -0.10
CA LYS A 338 7.25 -38.38 0.27
C LYS A 338 7.86 -38.06 1.64
N LYS A 339 7.88 -36.78 2.02
CA LYS A 339 8.42 -36.29 3.29
C LYS A 339 7.36 -36.10 4.38
N GLY A 340 6.08 -36.26 4.04
CA GLY A 340 4.96 -36.03 4.97
C GLY A 340 4.76 -34.56 5.35
N ILE A 341 5.18 -33.63 4.48
CA ILE A 341 5.10 -32.19 4.71
C ILE A 341 3.67 -31.70 4.49
N MET A 342 3.18 -30.82 5.36
CA MET A 342 1.88 -30.20 5.19
C MET A 342 1.90 -29.27 3.97
N MET A 343 0.89 -29.40 3.10
CA MET A 343 0.74 -28.57 1.90
C MET A 343 -0.60 -27.87 1.92
N VAL A 344 -0.63 -26.60 1.53
CA VAL A 344 -1.84 -25.78 1.44
C VAL A 344 -1.83 -24.98 0.15
N ALA A 345 -3.00 -24.61 -0.34
CA ALA A 345 -3.09 -23.85 -1.58
C ALA A 345 -4.23 -22.83 -1.59
N ASP A 346 -4.01 -21.75 -2.31
CA ASP A 346 -5.06 -20.82 -2.72
C ASP A 346 -4.93 -20.50 -4.22
N SER A 347 -6.06 -20.27 -4.87
CA SER A 347 -6.15 -19.97 -6.30
C SER A 347 -7.07 -18.78 -6.51
N GLN A 348 -6.49 -17.59 -6.42
CA GLN A 348 -7.23 -16.33 -6.47
C GLN A 348 -7.53 -15.92 -7.91
N SER A 349 -8.82 -15.82 -8.20
CA SER A 349 -9.41 -15.47 -9.48
C SER A 349 -9.94 -14.03 -9.46
N SER A 350 -9.03 -13.06 -9.30
CA SER A 350 -9.41 -11.64 -9.22
C SER A 350 -9.77 -11.02 -10.57
N SER A 351 -9.07 -11.38 -11.63
CA SER A 351 -9.29 -10.91 -13.01
C SER A 351 -9.11 -12.01 -14.06
N GLN A 352 -8.64 -13.18 -13.61
CA GLN A 352 -8.36 -14.36 -14.40
C GLN A 352 -9.24 -15.49 -13.86
N ILE A 353 -9.46 -16.51 -14.68
CA ILE A 353 -10.16 -17.73 -14.25
C ILE A 353 -9.08 -18.69 -13.76
N GLY A 354 -9.05 -18.91 -12.45
CA GLY A 354 -8.26 -19.95 -11.80
C GLY A 354 -9.07 -21.23 -11.59
N ASP A 355 -8.36 -22.30 -11.25
CA ASP A 355 -8.95 -23.61 -10.93
C ASP A 355 -8.27 -24.15 -9.66
N ILE A 356 -8.95 -23.99 -8.53
CA ILE A 356 -8.47 -24.50 -7.23
C ILE A 356 -8.39 -26.05 -7.21
N SER A 357 -9.15 -26.75 -8.07
CA SER A 357 -9.18 -28.22 -8.10
C SER A 357 -7.89 -28.84 -8.64
N LYS A 358 -7.02 -28.02 -9.24
CA LYS A 358 -5.69 -28.42 -9.71
C LYS A 358 -4.73 -28.77 -8.57
N PHE A 359 -4.99 -28.24 -7.37
CA PHE A 359 -4.21 -28.50 -6.15
C PHE A 359 -4.74 -29.74 -5.42
N ARG A 360 -4.08 -30.87 -5.65
CA ARG A 360 -4.47 -32.16 -5.05
C ARG A 360 -3.69 -32.47 -3.78
N HIS A 361 -4.29 -33.26 -2.88
CA HIS A 361 -3.65 -33.72 -1.63
C HIS A 361 -3.30 -32.58 -0.66
N MET A 362 -4.02 -31.46 -0.74
CA MET A 362 -3.81 -30.31 0.15
C MET A 362 -4.47 -30.54 1.51
N ARG A 363 -3.80 -30.11 2.57
CA ARG A 363 -4.35 -30.09 3.93
C ARG A 363 -5.40 -28.99 4.10
N LEU A 364 -5.24 -27.87 3.41
CA LEU A 364 -6.18 -26.75 3.43
C LEU A 364 -6.21 -26.05 2.08
N VAL A 365 -7.40 -25.67 1.63
CA VAL A 365 -7.60 -24.67 0.58
C VAL A 365 -8.59 -23.59 1.03
N THR A 366 -8.44 -22.38 0.50
CA THR A 366 -9.23 -21.21 0.91
C THR A 366 -9.96 -20.50 -0.25
N PRO A 367 -10.68 -21.21 -1.14
CA PRO A 367 -11.33 -20.55 -2.27
C PRO A 367 -12.44 -19.60 -1.82
N THR A 368 -12.71 -18.58 -2.62
CA THR A 368 -13.99 -17.87 -2.60
C THR A 368 -15.13 -18.77 -3.06
N GLU A 369 -16.37 -18.42 -2.74
CA GLU A 369 -17.54 -19.13 -3.30
C GLU A 369 -17.47 -19.18 -4.83
N LYS A 370 -17.13 -18.05 -5.46
CA LYS A 370 -17.04 -17.95 -6.91
C LYS A 370 -16.02 -18.94 -7.49
N GLU A 371 -14.83 -19.04 -6.90
CA GLU A 371 -13.80 -19.98 -7.33
C GLU A 371 -14.23 -21.43 -7.14
N ALA A 372 -14.85 -21.76 -6.00
CA ALA A 372 -15.33 -23.11 -5.73
C ALA A 372 -16.42 -23.53 -6.74
N ARG A 373 -17.34 -22.62 -7.10
CA ARG A 373 -18.38 -22.88 -8.11
C ARG A 373 -17.81 -23.06 -9.50
N LEU A 374 -16.84 -22.23 -9.88
CA LEU A 374 -16.16 -22.33 -11.18
C LEU A 374 -15.38 -23.64 -11.32
N ALA A 375 -14.60 -24.01 -10.30
CA ALA A 375 -13.79 -25.23 -10.32
C ALA A 375 -14.63 -26.52 -10.39
N LEU A 376 -15.84 -26.50 -9.83
CA LEU A 376 -16.77 -27.63 -9.85
C LEU A 376 -17.80 -27.57 -10.99
N ASN A 377 -17.87 -26.45 -11.71
CA ASN A 377 -18.95 -26.13 -12.64
C ASN A 377 -20.35 -26.34 -12.00
N ASP A 378 -20.53 -25.84 -10.79
CA ASP A 378 -21.71 -26.07 -9.95
C ASP A 378 -22.26 -24.76 -9.32
N PHE A 379 -23.30 -24.23 -9.94
CA PHE A 379 -23.90 -22.94 -9.56
C PHE A 379 -25.17 -23.07 -8.70
N GLU A 380 -25.65 -24.29 -8.48
CA GLU A 380 -26.95 -24.53 -7.83
C GLU A 380 -26.80 -25.12 -6.43
N SER A 381 -25.74 -25.91 -6.18
CA SER A 381 -25.58 -26.57 -4.89
C SER A 381 -25.33 -25.58 -3.76
N GLY A 382 -25.82 -25.93 -2.57
CA GLY A 382 -25.48 -25.21 -1.34
C GLY A 382 -24.02 -25.36 -0.95
N LEU A 383 -23.49 -24.40 -0.19
CA LEU A 383 -22.05 -24.29 0.11
C LEU A 383 -21.44 -25.53 0.77
N ILE A 384 -22.20 -26.23 1.63
CA ILE A 384 -21.74 -27.46 2.30
C ILE A 384 -21.49 -28.57 1.27
N VAL A 385 -22.40 -28.71 0.31
CA VAL A 385 -22.29 -29.70 -0.78
C VAL A 385 -21.14 -29.32 -1.70
N LEU A 386 -20.98 -28.03 -1.99
CA LEU A 386 -19.89 -27.50 -2.80
C LEU A 386 -18.52 -27.80 -2.15
N ALA A 387 -18.37 -27.52 -0.86
CA ALA A 387 -17.15 -27.82 -0.11
C ALA A 387 -16.81 -29.32 -0.13
N GLU A 388 -17.81 -30.19 0.11
CA GLU A 388 -17.62 -31.64 0.11
C GLU A 388 -17.30 -32.19 -1.30
N LYS A 389 -17.90 -31.63 -2.36
CA LYS A 389 -17.57 -31.99 -3.75
C LYS A 389 -16.12 -31.61 -4.07
N LEU A 390 -15.70 -30.39 -3.74
CA LEU A 390 -14.33 -29.91 -3.99
C LEU A 390 -13.31 -30.77 -3.25
N ARG A 391 -13.63 -31.08 -1.99
CA ARG A 391 -12.84 -31.95 -1.13
C ARG A 391 -12.62 -33.33 -1.77
N LYS A 392 -13.70 -33.98 -2.22
CA LYS A 392 -13.65 -35.30 -2.85
C LYS A 392 -12.94 -35.30 -4.20
N GLN A 393 -13.19 -34.29 -5.04
CA GLN A 393 -12.62 -34.21 -6.39
C GLN A 393 -11.09 -34.10 -6.37
N SER A 394 -10.55 -33.37 -5.40
CA SER A 394 -9.13 -33.00 -5.37
C SER A 394 -8.37 -33.64 -4.20
N ASP A 395 -9.00 -34.57 -3.48
CA ASP A 395 -8.44 -35.20 -2.27
C ASP A 395 -7.90 -34.18 -1.25
N ILE A 396 -8.70 -33.17 -0.95
CA ILE A 396 -8.35 -32.12 0.00
C ILE A 396 -8.81 -32.54 1.41
N SER A 397 -8.07 -32.17 2.45
CA SER A 397 -8.50 -32.46 3.82
C SER A 397 -9.51 -31.47 4.36
N ASN A 398 -9.29 -30.15 4.22
CA ASN A 398 -10.21 -29.13 4.71
C ASN A 398 -10.39 -28.02 3.68
N VAL A 399 -11.60 -27.46 3.63
CA VAL A 399 -11.96 -26.38 2.71
C VAL A 399 -12.53 -25.23 3.51
N PHE A 400 -11.93 -24.05 3.40
CA PHE A 400 -12.48 -22.81 3.92
C PHE A 400 -13.03 -22.00 2.76
N ILE A 401 -14.35 -21.84 2.68
CA ILE A 401 -14.96 -20.99 1.65
C ILE A 401 -15.08 -19.59 2.20
N THR A 402 -14.34 -18.64 1.64
CA THR A 402 -14.43 -17.22 2.04
C THR A 402 -15.65 -16.56 1.38
N LEU A 403 -16.43 -15.85 2.17
CA LEU A 403 -17.72 -15.23 1.79
C LEU A 403 -17.69 -13.70 1.89
N GLY A 404 -16.49 -13.09 1.81
CA GLY A 404 -16.31 -11.65 1.92
C GLY A 404 -16.87 -11.11 3.25
N SER A 405 -17.84 -10.20 3.17
CA SER A 405 -18.47 -9.58 4.34
C SER A 405 -19.29 -10.56 5.20
N GLU A 406 -19.57 -11.77 4.73
CA GLU A 406 -20.27 -12.81 5.52
C GLU A 406 -19.30 -13.71 6.30
N GLY A 407 -17.99 -13.49 6.16
CA GLY A 407 -16.94 -14.23 6.86
C GLY A 407 -16.47 -15.47 6.12
N VAL A 408 -16.40 -16.60 6.81
CA VAL A 408 -15.85 -17.86 6.27
C VAL A 408 -16.66 -19.07 6.71
N LEU A 409 -16.96 -19.94 5.75
CA LEU A 409 -17.51 -21.28 5.99
C LEU A 409 -16.36 -22.29 6.10
N ILE A 410 -16.34 -23.06 7.17
CA ILE A 410 -15.30 -24.04 7.47
C ILE A 410 -15.86 -25.44 7.28
N HIS A 411 -15.31 -26.21 6.35
CA HIS A 411 -15.61 -27.62 6.16
C HIS A 411 -14.37 -28.46 6.45
N ALA A 412 -14.36 -29.15 7.60
CA ALA A 412 -13.15 -29.75 8.16
C ALA A 412 -13.36 -31.17 8.68
N ASP A 413 -12.29 -31.98 8.68
CA ASP A 413 -12.28 -33.29 9.34
C ASP A 413 -12.09 -33.12 10.85
N LYS A 414 -12.97 -33.76 11.63
CA LYS A 414 -12.86 -33.89 13.08
C LYS A 414 -13.04 -35.35 13.48
N ASN A 415 -11.93 -36.05 13.66
CA ASN A 415 -11.90 -37.46 14.08
C ASN A 415 -12.74 -38.39 13.17
N LYS A 416 -12.53 -38.32 11.84
CA LYS A 416 -13.27 -39.10 10.83
C LYS A 416 -14.76 -38.73 10.71
N LYS A 417 -15.15 -37.57 11.23
CA LYS A 417 -16.47 -36.96 11.02
C LYS A 417 -16.29 -35.55 10.48
N TRP A 418 -16.92 -35.29 9.35
CA TRP A 418 -16.93 -33.96 8.74
C TRP A 418 -17.81 -33.01 9.55
N VAL A 419 -17.24 -31.88 9.95
CA VAL A 419 -17.92 -30.83 10.67
C VAL A 419 -17.90 -29.56 9.81
N THR A 420 -19.06 -28.92 9.72
CA THR A 420 -19.20 -27.62 9.08
C THR A 420 -19.62 -26.58 10.11
N ASP A 421 -18.97 -25.43 10.12
CA ASP A 421 -19.33 -24.27 10.95
C ASP A 421 -18.96 -22.98 10.21
N GLN A 422 -19.34 -21.82 10.75
CA GLN A 422 -19.08 -20.52 10.16
C GLN A 422 -18.53 -19.56 11.20
N ILE A 423 -17.61 -18.69 10.76
CA ILE A 423 -17.18 -17.50 11.50
C ILE A 423 -17.65 -16.28 10.68
N PRO A 424 -18.40 -15.33 11.27
CA PRO A 424 -18.81 -14.11 10.58
C PRO A 424 -17.60 -13.22 10.29
N ALA A 425 -17.76 -12.19 9.45
CA ALA A 425 -16.74 -11.15 9.32
C ALA A 425 -16.55 -10.45 10.67
N LEU A 426 -15.29 -10.37 11.13
CA LEU A 426 -15.00 -9.88 12.48
C LEU A 426 -14.73 -8.36 12.51
N ASN A 427 -14.30 -7.75 11.39
CA ASN A 427 -14.03 -6.31 11.36
C ASN A 427 -15.30 -5.50 11.02
N ARG A 428 -15.67 -4.55 11.89
CA ARG A 428 -16.84 -3.66 11.74
C ARG A 428 -16.62 -2.46 10.80
N SER A 429 -15.36 -2.09 10.56
CA SER A 429 -14.98 -0.91 9.76
C SER A 429 -13.85 -1.24 8.78
N PRO A 430 -14.11 -2.10 7.77
CA PRO A 430 -13.09 -2.48 6.80
C PRO A 430 -12.67 -1.27 5.95
N LYS A 431 -11.35 -1.08 5.79
CA LYS A 431 -10.75 -0.01 4.98
C LYS A 431 -10.35 -0.48 3.58
N ASP A 432 -9.69 -1.62 3.49
CA ASP A 432 -9.30 -2.26 2.22
C ASP A 432 -9.45 -3.77 2.35
N VAL A 433 -10.11 -4.44 1.41
CA VAL A 433 -10.31 -5.89 1.45
C VAL A 433 -9.14 -6.67 0.83
N ALA A 434 -8.15 -5.97 0.27
CA ALA A 434 -6.97 -6.58 -0.31
C ALA A 434 -6.15 -7.37 0.73
N GLY A 435 -5.72 -8.59 0.36
CA GLY A 435 -4.89 -9.46 1.21
C GLY A 435 -5.64 -10.19 2.33
N ALA A 436 -6.96 -10.03 2.46
CA ALA A 436 -7.75 -10.73 3.50
C ALA A 436 -7.70 -12.26 3.37
N GLY A 437 -7.79 -12.78 2.13
CA GLY A 437 -7.66 -14.21 1.85
C GLY A 437 -6.23 -14.73 2.11
N ASP A 438 -5.23 -13.97 1.67
CA ASP A 438 -3.81 -14.29 1.85
C ASP A 438 -3.44 -14.43 3.34
N SER A 439 -3.84 -13.46 4.15
CA SER A 439 -3.63 -13.45 5.60
C SER A 439 -4.40 -14.56 6.32
N LEU A 440 -5.62 -14.88 5.86
CA LEU A 440 -6.40 -15.99 6.40
C LEU A 440 -5.72 -17.34 6.13
N LEU A 441 -5.34 -17.59 4.88
CA LEU A 441 -4.69 -18.85 4.46
C LEU A 441 -3.43 -19.09 5.28
N ILE A 442 -2.51 -18.13 5.29
CA ILE A 442 -1.19 -18.35 5.88
C ILE A 442 -1.26 -18.52 7.40
N SER A 443 -2.05 -17.68 8.09
CA SER A 443 -2.17 -17.72 9.55
C SER A 443 -2.87 -18.99 10.01
N ALA A 444 -3.93 -19.42 9.32
CA ALA A 444 -4.61 -20.68 9.61
C ALA A 444 -3.69 -21.88 9.35
N SER A 445 -2.91 -21.85 8.26
CA SER A 445 -2.02 -22.93 7.88
C SER A 445 -0.87 -23.10 8.88
N MET A 446 -0.26 -22.00 9.31
CA MET A 446 0.79 -22.01 10.34
C MET A 446 0.25 -22.50 11.69
N ALA A 447 -0.96 -22.09 12.08
CA ALA A 447 -1.62 -22.60 13.29
C ALA A 447 -1.81 -24.12 13.24
N ILE A 448 -2.33 -24.65 12.13
CA ILE A 448 -2.53 -26.09 11.97
C ILE A 448 -1.19 -26.83 11.96
N ALA A 449 -0.14 -26.26 11.34
CA ALA A 449 1.20 -26.85 11.29
C ALA A 449 1.84 -26.99 12.69
N VAL A 450 1.60 -26.06 13.62
CA VAL A 450 2.07 -26.16 15.02
C VAL A 450 1.16 -26.98 15.95
N GLY A 451 0.14 -27.64 15.38
CA GLY A 451 -0.74 -28.58 16.09
C GLY A 451 -2.07 -28.02 16.56
N ALA A 452 -2.47 -26.82 16.13
CA ALA A 452 -3.82 -26.33 16.38
C ALA A 452 -4.87 -27.18 15.64
N SER A 453 -6.06 -27.31 16.22
CA SER A 453 -7.19 -27.90 15.49
C SER A 453 -7.60 -27.00 14.32
N VAL A 454 -8.27 -27.57 13.33
CA VAL A 454 -8.71 -26.82 12.13
C VAL A 454 -9.65 -25.66 12.51
N MET A 455 -10.46 -25.81 13.55
CA MET A 455 -11.36 -24.76 14.04
C MET A 455 -10.58 -23.64 14.76
N GLU A 456 -9.53 -23.97 15.51
CA GLU A 456 -8.62 -22.97 16.09
C GLU A 456 -7.82 -22.24 15.00
N GLY A 457 -7.36 -22.96 13.96
CA GLY A 457 -6.71 -22.38 12.80
C GLY A 457 -7.64 -21.43 12.03
N ALA A 458 -8.90 -21.80 11.84
CA ALA A 458 -9.89 -20.92 11.22
C ALA A 458 -10.12 -19.64 12.04
N TYR A 459 -10.20 -19.76 13.37
CA TYR A 459 -10.29 -18.59 14.25
C TYR A 459 -9.09 -17.65 14.11
N ILE A 460 -7.86 -18.18 14.19
CA ILE A 460 -6.63 -17.39 14.01
C ILE A 460 -6.60 -16.72 12.62
N GLY A 461 -6.94 -17.48 11.57
CA GLY A 461 -7.03 -16.97 10.20
C GLY A 461 -8.08 -15.86 10.04
N SER A 462 -9.25 -15.98 10.67
CA SER A 462 -10.28 -14.95 10.63
C SER A 462 -9.88 -13.67 11.37
N ILE A 463 -9.17 -13.77 12.50
CA ILE A 463 -8.63 -12.59 13.20
C ILE A 463 -7.55 -11.92 12.35
N ALA A 464 -6.64 -12.70 11.75
CA ALA A 464 -5.62 -12.19 10.85
C ALA A 464 -6.22 -11.44 9.65
N ALA A 465 -7.25 -12.01 9.02
CA ALA A 465 -8.01 -11.34 7.96
C ALA A 465 -8.66 -10.05 8.46
N ALA A 466 -9.24 -10.05 9.66
CA ALA A 466 -9.85 -8.87 10.26
C ALA A 466 -8.82 -7.74 10.51
N CYS A 467 -7.60 -8.09 10.93
CA CYS A 467 -6.48 -7.15 11.08
C CYS A 467 -6.04 -6.57 9.73
N GLN A 468 -5.98 -7.43 8.70
CA GLN A 468 -5.58 -7.02 7.36
C GLN A 468 -6.63 -6.10 6.72
N VAL A 469 -7.93 -6.37 6.89
CA VAL A 469 -8.95 -5.48 6.31
C VAL A 469 -9.08 -4.13 6.99
N GLY A 470 -8.54 -3.99 8.21
CA GLY A 470 -8.53 -2.75 8.99
C GLY A 470 -7.53 -1.70 8.51
N ARG A 471 -6.63 -2.03 7.56
CA ARG A 471 -5.59 -1.14 7.03
C ARG A 471 -5.71 -0.95 5.52
N VAL A 472 -5.01 0.05 4.98
CA VAL A 472 -4.93 0.29 3.54
C VAL A 472 -3.66 -0.35 2.98
N GLY A 473 -3.80 -1.10 1.89
CA GLY A 473 -2.67 -1.76 1.23
C GLY A 473 -2.21 -3.06 1.89
N ASN A 474 -1.26 -3.71 1.22
CA ASN A 474 -0.73 -5.03 1.61
C ASN A 474 0.50 -4.84 2.51
N ILE A 475 0.26 -4.66 3.82
CA ILE A 475 1.32 -4.56 4.84
C ILE A 475 1.37 -5.89 5.61
N PRO A 476 2.55 -6.49 5.79
CA PRO A 476 2.67 -7.72 6.55
C PRO A 476 2.16 -7.58 8.00
N LEU A 477 1.30 -8.51 8.41
CA LEU A 477 0.90 -8.72 9.80
C LEU A 477 2.10 -8.91 10.74
N ASN A 478 1.98 -8.39 11.94
CA ASN A 478 2.95 -8.56 13.02
C ASN A 478 2.39 -9.52 14.08
N LEU A 479 3.23 -10.43 14.59
CA LEU A 479 2.89 -11.32 15.68
C LEU A 479 2.33 -10.59 16.92
N VAL A 480 2.93 -9.46 17.31
CA VAL A 480 2.51 -8.68 18.49
C VAL A 480 1.09 -8.14 18.33
N GLU A 481 0.78 -7.64 17.12
CA GLU A 481 -0.54 -7.13 16.77
C GLU A 481 -1.58 -8.26 16.85
N LEU A 482 -1.27 -9.41 16.26
CA LEU A 482 -2.16 -10.57 16.31
C LEU A 482 -2.36 -11.10 17.75
N GLU A 483 -1.31 -11.06 18.59
CA GLU A 483 -1.42 -11.42 20.01
C GLU A 483 -2.32 -10.45 20.80
N GLN A 484 -2.26 -9.14 20.52
CA GLN A 484 -3.08 -8.13 21.19
C GLN A 484 -4.57 -8.37 20.92
N GLU A 485 -4.94 -8.57 19.65
CA GLU A 485 -6.32 -8.83 19.24
C GLU A 485 -6.89 -10.13 19.82
N ILE A 486 -6.05 -11.12 20.09
CA ILE A 486 -6.48 -12.37 20.73
C ILE A 486 -6.62 -12.21 22.25
N ALA A 487 -5.82 -11.33 22.87
CA ALA A 487 -5.79 -11.13 24.32
C ALA A 487 -6.95 -10.29 24.87
N GLU A 488 -7.43 -9.28 24.13
CA GLU A 488 -8.49 -8.34 24.55
C GLU A 488 -9.90 -8.84 24.23
#